data_AF-A0A453LRY2-F1
#
_entry.id   AF-A0A453LRY2-F1
#
_cell.length_a   1.000
_cell.length_b   1.000
_cell.length_c   1.000
_cell.angle_alpha   90.00
_cell.angle_beta   90.00
_cell.angle_gamma   90.00
#
_symmetry.space_group_name_H-M   'P 1'
#
loop_
_entity.id
_entity.type
_entity.pdbx_description
1 polymer ?
#
loop_
_entity_poly.entity_id
_entity_poly.type
_entity_poly.pdbx_seq_one_letter_code
_entity_poly.pdbx_strand_id
1 'polypeptide(L)'
;QHESSTRTVDKNVWEEIRNFKKCLLKMFAQQDKDVVFMETVISLVKQQRHCMIECIPVPCEVSNKAPMYFKKAIDEVEEEWSQHEMKKLIPTSGNLRQVIPENFAYFHVEFGLDRGFVHVIDDESKFGAGFGLNVLRGVLRLPGEDMHRRRRHESMDNQKQAVAGFMKDWEPFDWTKQLE
;
A
#
# COMPACT_ATOMS: atom_id res chain seq x y z
N GLN A 1 -3.94 16.24 11.89
CA GLN A 1 -4.91 16.53 10.81
C GLN A 1 -5.49 15.21 10.32
N HIS A 2 -6.80 15.15 10.03
CA HIS A 2 -7.42 13.98 9.43
C HIS A 2 -7.48 14.20 7.91
N GLU A 3 -6.84 13.32 7.16
CA GLU A 3 -6.88 13.28 5.70
C GLU A 3 -7.46 11.93 5.28
N SER A 4 -8.27 11.91 4.21
CA SER A 4 -8.96 10.70 3.77
C SER A 4 -8.11 9.84 2.83
N SER A 5 -7.19 10.46 2.09
CA SER A 5 -6.30 9.78 1.15
C SER A 5 -5.09 10.63 0.79
N THR A 6 -4.08 10.02 0.18
CA THR A 6 -2.93 10.74 -0.39
C THR A 6 -3.31 11.67 -1.54
N ARG A 7 -4.54 11.56 -2.07
CA ARG A 7 -5.06 12.47 -3.08
C ARG A 7 -5.48 13.82 -2.51
N THR A 8 -5.93 13.88 -1.26
CA THR A 8 -6.41 15.13 -0.63
C THR A 8 -5.33 15.92 0.09
N VAL A 9 -4.17 15.31 0.36
CA VAL A 9 -3.06 16.02 1.02
C VAL A 9 -2.44 17.08 0.10
N ASP A 10 -1.89 18.14 0.68
CA ASP A 10 -1.20 19.17 -0.10
C ASP A 10 0.10 18.67 -0.76
N LYS A 11 0.75 19.54 -1.54
CA LYS A 11 1.97 19.21 -2.26
C LYS A 11 3.15 18.92 -1.31
N ASN A 12 3.28 19.65 -0.22
CA ASN A 12 4.40 19.51 0.70
C ASN A 12 4.31 18.16 1.42
N VAL A 13 3.14 17.84 2.00
CA VAL A 13 2.88 16.54 2.64
C VAL A 13 3.11 15.39 1.67
N TRP A 14 2.72 15.55 0.41
CA TRP A 14 2.98 14.53 -0.62
C TRP A 14 4.48 14.34 -0.90
N GLU A 15 5.27 15.41 -0.94
CA GLU A 15 6.72 15.33 -1.08
C GLU A 15 7.37 14.64 0.13
N GLU A 16 6.91 14.93 1.34
CA GLU A 16 7.34 14.25 2.57
C GLU A 16 7.04 12.74 2.50
N ILE A 17 5.83 12.36 2.10
CA ILE A 17 5.44 10.94 1.89
C ILE A 17 6.42 10.27 0.91
N ARG A 18 6.77 10.94 -0.21
CA ARG A 18 7.73 10.39 -1.17
C ARG A 18 9.13 10.25 -0.57
N ASN A 19 9.56 11.18 0.28
CA ASN A 19 10.85 11.09 0.95
C ASN A 19 10.89 9.92 1.94
N PHE A 20 9.82 9.72 2.72
CA PHE A 20 9.67 8.52 3.55
C PHE A 20 9.77 7.24 2.74
N LYS A 21 9.01 7.12 1.64
CA LYS A 21 9.07 5.92 0.76
C LYS A 21 10.48 5.67 0.22
N LYS A 22 11.19 6.71 -0.24
CA LYS A 22 12.59 6.60 -0.72
C LYS A 22 13.53 6.10 0.38
N CYS A 23 13.42 6.64 1.60
CA CYS A 23 14.28 6.22 2.71
C CYS A 23 13.98 4.79 3.15
N LEU A 24 12.70 4.39 3.21
CA LEU A 24 12.29 3.01 3.52
C LEU A 24 12.83 2.03 2.48
N LEU A 25 12.77 2.38 1.18
CA LEU A 25 13.37 1.57 0.13
C LEU A 25 14.88 1.41 0.30
N LYS A 26 15.60 2.50 0.60
CA LYS A 26 17.05 2.43 0.86
C LYS A 26 17.38 1.55 2.07
N MET A 27 16.58 1.66 3.13
CA MET A 27 16.74 0.85 4.35
C MET A 27 16.53 -0.63 4.06
N PHE A 28 15.42 -1.00 3.42
CA PHE A 28 15.12 -2.40 3.13
C PHE A 28 16.02 -3.00 2.04
N ALA A 29 16.55 -2.19 1.13
CA ALA A 29 17.55 -2.64 0.15
C ALA A 29 18.83 -3.16 0.83
N GLN A 30 19.26 -2.58 1.96
CA GLN A 30 20.39 -3.12 2.73
C GLN A 30 20.09 -4.46 3.41
N GLN A 31 18.81 -4.85 3.46
CA GLN A 31 18.34 -6.13 3.99
C GLN A 31 17.97 -7.12 2.88
N ASP A 32 18.38 -6.86 1.63
CA ASP A 32 18.04 -7.64 0.43
C ASP A 32 16.50 -7.81 0.24
N LYS A 33 15.78 -6.73 0.51
CA LYS A 33 14.33 -6.64 0.35
C LYS A 33 13.98 -5.46 -0.53
N ASP A 34 12.83 -5.58 -1.18
CA ASP A 34 12.15 -4.48 -1.87
C ASP A 34 10.82 -4.20 -1.14
N VAL A 35 10.14 -3.11 -1.48
CA VAL A 35 8.93 -2.66 -0.77
C VAL A 35 7.74 -2.57 -1.72
N VAL A 36 6.63 -3.17 -1.28
CA VAL A 36 5.31 -2.95 -1.88
C VAL A 36 4.57 -1.93 -1.02
N PHE A 37 4.21 -0.79 -1.63
CA PHE A 37 3.36 0.20 -0.97
C PHE A 37 1.92 0.03 -1.42
N MET A 38 0.96 0.14 -0.49
CA MET A 38 -0.46 0.03 -0.82
C MET A 38 -1.27 1.10 -0.11
N GLU A 39 -2.30 1.59 -0.79
CA GLU A 39 -3.31 2.47 -0.22
C GLU A 39 -4.68 1.97 -0.66
N THR A 40 -5.59 1.79 0.29
CA THR A 40 -6.98 1.42 0.01
C THR A 40 -7.90 2.51 0.53
N VAL A 41 -8.55 3.21 -0.38
CA VAL A 41 -9.48 4.30 -0.10
C VAL A 41 -10.90 3.83 -0.42
N ILE A 42 -11.68 3.62 0.63
CA ILE A 42 -13.10 3.25 0.56
C ILE A 42 -13.86 4.03 1.63
N SER A 43 -15.18 4.09 1.50
CA SER A 43 -16.10 4.75 2.43
C SER A 43 -15.85 6.24 2.56
N LEU A 44 -15.55 6.90 1.44
CA LEU A 44 -15.30 8.34 1.38
C LEU A 44 -16.47 9.18 1.91
N VAL A 45 -17.70 8.71 1.80
CA VAL A 45 -18.91 9.40 2.28
C VAL A 45 -19.14 9.18 3.79
N LYS A 46 -18.68 8.06 4.34
CA LYS A 46 -18.87 7.70 5.76
C LYS A 46 -17.66 8.08 6.64
N GLN A 47 -16.64 8.75 6.08
CA GLN A 47 -15.39 9.26 6.67
C GLN A 47 -15.13 8.91 8.14
N GLN A 48 -14.52 7.75 8.40
CA GLN A 48 -14.00 7.40 9.74
C GLN A 48 -12.55 6.89 9.70
N ARG A 49 -11.88 6.91 8.53
CA ARG A 49 -10.54 6.33 8.37
C ARG A 49 -9.56 7.38 7.93
N HIS A 50 -8.44 7.45 8.64
CA HIS A 50 -7.28 8.22 8.24
C HIS A 50 -6.63 7.59 7.00
N CYS A 51 -6.06 8.44 6.15
CA CYS A 51 -5.12 8.10 5.11
C CYS A 51 -4.01 7.22 5.71
N MET A 52 -3.85 6.03 5.16
CA MET A 52 -2.86 5.06 5.59
C MET A 52 -2.25 4.39 4.36
N ILE A 53 -0.92 4.51 4.25
CA ILE A 53 -0.13 3.78 3.26
C ILE A 53 0.53 2.62 3.97
N GLU A 54 0.24 1.40 3.54
CA GLU A 54 0.94 0.21 4.01
C GLU A 54 2.30 0.12 3.31
N CYS A 55 3.35 -0.14 4.10
CA CYS A 55 4.71 -0.37 3.61
C CYS A 55 5.08 -1.81 3.94
N ILE A 56 5.14 -2.68 2.93
CA ILE A 56 5.37 -4.11 3.16
C ILE A 56 6.70 -4.53 2.52
N PRO A 57 7.75 -4.74 3.33
CA PRO A 57 9.01 -5.25 2.81
C PRO A 57 8.86 -6.73 2.43
N VAL A 58 9.33 -7.08 1.24
CA VAL A 58 9.29 -8.44 0.70
C VAL A 58 10.64 -8.82 0.07
N PRO A 59 10.98 -10.11 -0.03
CA PRO A 59 12.16 -10.53 -0.78
C PRO A 59 12.14 -9.99 -2.21
N CYS A 60 13.30 -9.61 -2.75
CA CYS A 60 13.41 -9.05 -4.12
C CYS A 60 12.77 -9.97 -5.18
N GLU A 61 12.92 -11.29 -5.04
CA GLU A 61 12.29 -12.28 -5.93
C GLU A 61 10.74 -12.23 -5.92
N VAL A 62 10.15 -11.91 -4.77
CA VAL A 62 8.71 -11.77 -4.59
C VAL A 62 8.24 -10.46 -5.21
N SER A 63 8.97 -9.36 -4.99
CA SER A 63 8.67 -8.06 -5.60
C SER A 63 8.62 -8.14 -7.13
N ASN A 64 9.57 -8.85 -7.76
CA ASN A 64 9.60 -9.02 -9.22
C ASN A 64 8.36 -9.72 -9.80
N LYS A 65 7.73 -10.60 -9.01
CA LYS A 65 6.52 -11.33 -9.43
C LYS A 65 5.25 -10.58 -9.08
N ALA A 66 5.28 -9.74 -8.04
CA ALA A 66 4.10 -9.06 -7.50
C ALA A 66 3.26 -8.32 -8.56
N PRO A 67 3.84 -7.57 -9.53
CA PRO A 67 3.04 -6.90 -10.56
C PRO A 67 2.09 -7.82 -11.33
N MET A 68 2.55 -9.03 -11.69
CA MET A 68 1.72 -10.00 -12.43
C MET A 68 0.55 -10.51 -11.58
N TYR A 69 0.81 -10.78 -10.29
CA TYR A 69 -0.21 -11.27 -9.37
C TYR A 69 -1.25 -10.20 -9.06
N PHE A 70 -0.82 -8.96 -8.81
CA PHE A 70 -1.74 -7.83 -8.59
C PHE A 70 -2.57 -7.53 -9.82
N LYS A 71 -1.96 -7.54 -11.02
CA LYS A 71 -2.70 -7.36 -12.26
C LYS A 71 -3.80 -8.42 -12.38
N LYS A 72 -3.45 -9.69 -12.24
CA LYS A 72 -4.40 -10.80 -12.31
C LYS A 72 -5.52 -10.68 -11.26
N ALA A 73 -5.18 -10.39 -10.01
CA ALA A 73 -6.17 -10.28 -8.94
C ALA A 73 -7.13 -9.10 -9.13
N ILE A 74 -6.65 -7.98 -9.68
CA ILE A 74 -7.50 -6.83 -10.00
C ILE A 74 -8.43 -7.17 -11.18
N ASP A 75 -7.90 -7.80 -12.23
CA ASP A 75 -8.70 -8.25 -13.39
C ASP A 75 -9.82 -9.24 -12.94
N GLU A 76 -9.51 -10.19 -12.04
CA GLU A 76 -10.49 -11.16 -11.51
C GLU A 76 -11.63 -10.50 -10.69
N VAL A 77 -11.29 -9.51 -9.85
CA VAL A 77 -12.30 -8.74 -9.10
C VAL A 77 -13.12 -7.84 -10.05
N GLU A 78 -12.62 -7.49 -11.23
CA GLU A 78 -13.39 -6.74 -12.22
C GLU A 78 -14.45 -7.62 -12.90
N GLU A 79 -14.07 -8.84 -13.32
CA GLU A 79 -14.93 -9.80 -14.03
C GLU A 79 -16.14 -10.25 -13.18
N GLU A 80 -15.95 -10.37 -11.87
CA GLU A 80 -17.02 -10.84 -10.97
C GLU A 80 -18.07 -9.73 -10.68
N TRP A 81 -17.76 -8.45 -10.92
CA TRP A 81 -18.52 -7.33 -10.35
C TRP A 81 -18.84 -6.15 -11.27
N SER A 82 -18.37 -6.09 -12.51
CA SER A 82 -18.53 -4.90 -13.38
C SER A 82 -19.56 -5.11 -14.50
N GLN A 83 -20.64 -4.32 -14.51
CA GLN A 83 -21.57 -4.20 -15.65
C GLN A 83 -21.18 -3.11 -16.66
N HIS A 84 -20.06 -2.40 -16.45
CA HIS A 84 -19.57 -1.32 -17.31
C HIS A 84 -18.14 -1.59 -17.79
N GLU A 85 -17.87 -1.38 -19.09
CA GLU A 85 -16.61 -1.67 -19.82
C GLU A 85 -15.43 -0.71 -19.54
N MET A 86 -15.45 0.05 -18.44
CA MET A 86 -14.38 1.01 -18.16
C MET A 86 -13.20 0.27 -17.51
N LYS A 87 -12.20 -0.12 -18.30
CA LYS A 87 -10.98 -0.81 -17.82
C LYS A 87 -10.45 -0.19 -16.53
N LYS A 88 -10.63 -0.87 -15.40
CA LYS A 88 -10.40 -0.26 -14.08
C LYS A 88 -8.96 -0.29 -13.62
N LEU A 89 -8.13 -1.19 -14.15
CA LEU A 89 -6.71 -1.22 -13.87
C LEU A 89 -5.97 -0.20 -14.74
N ILE A 90 -5.37 0.80 -14.10
CA ILE A 90 -4.59 1.83 -14.79
C ILE A 90 -3.14 1.80 -14.26
N PRO A 91 -2.13 1.62 -15.12
CA PRO A 91 -0.73 1.79 -14.73
C PRO A 91 -0.45 3.22 -14.28
N THR A 92 0.15 3.40 -13.10
CA THR A 92 0.38 4.75 -12.54
C THR A 92 1.75 5.32 -12.82
N SER A 93 2.71 4.53 -13.30
CA SER A 93 4.11 4.95 -13.53
C SER A 93 4.70 5.83 -12.42
N GLY A 94 4.37 5.52 -11.15
CA GLY A 94 4.82 6.27 -9.97
C GLY A 94 4.11 7.62 -9.68
N ASN A 95 3.04 7.94 -10.41
CA ASN A 95 2.28 9.19 -10.22
C ASN A 95 0.76 8.98 -10.23
N LEU A 96 0.23 8.54 -9.08
CA LEU A 96 -1.21 8.40 -8.86
C LEU A 96 -1.99 9.70 -9.15
N ARG A 97 -1.40 10.88 -8.86
CA ARG A 97 -2.11 12.16 -8.97
C ARG A 97 -2.48 12.55 -10.40
N GLN A 98 -1.76 12.03 -11.39
CA GLN A 98 -2.04 12.25 -12.81
C GLN A 98 -3.12 11.30 -13.35
N VAL A 99 -3.41 10.22 -12.63
CA VAL A 99 -4.25 9.13 -13.12
C VAL A 99 -5.64 9.18 -12.52
N ILE A 100 -5.74 9.42 -11.20
CA ILE A 100 -7.04 9.44 -10.52
C ILE A 100 -7.33 10.84 -9.95
N PRO A 101 -8.55 11.39 -10.15
CA PRO A 101 -8.96 12.62 -9.48
C PRO A 101 -9.12 12.44 -7.97
N GLU A 102 -9.34 13.55 -7.27
CA GLU A 102 -9.76 13.53 -5.87
C GLU A 102 -11.19 12.98 -5.73
N ASN A 103 -11.54 12.51 -4.53
CA ASN A 103 -12.89 12.01 -4.17
C ASN A 103 -13.36 10.74 -4.90
N PHE A 104 -12.44 9.92 -5.40
CA PHE A 104 -12.73 8.56 -5.88
C PHE A 104 -12.30 7.52 -4.85
N ALA A 105 -13.09 6.45 -4.71
CA ALA A 105 -12.66 5.25 -4.02
C ALA A 105 -11.70 4.47 -4.92
N TYR A 106 -10.57 4.01 -4.37
CA TYR A 106 -9.56 3.31 -5.14
C TYR A 106 -8.70 2.38 -4.29
N PHE A 107 -8.11 1.40 -4.97
CA PHE A 107 -6.99 0.64 -4.48
C PHE A 107 -5.75 0.99 -5.31
N HIS A 108 -4.67 1.42 -4.66
CA HIS A 108 -3.39 1.72 -5.31
C HIS A 108 -2.30 0.82 -4.76
N VAL A 109 -1.50 0.24 -5.64
CA VAL A 109 -0.30 -0.54 -5.31
C VAL A 109 0.90 -0.01 -6.07
N GLU A 110 2.02 0.18 -5.39
CA GLU A 110 3.31 0.57 -5.96
C GLU A 110 4.36 -0.50 -5.67
N PHE A 111 5.20 -0.77 -6.67
CA PHE A 111 6.34 -1.67 -6.57
C PHE A 111 7.59 -0.81 -6.67
N GLY A 112 8.22 -0.50 -5.54
CA GLY A 112 9.21 0.56 -5.47
C GLY A 112 8.58 1.96 -5.50
N LEU A 113 8.89 2.76 -6.54
CA LEU A 113 8.41 4.16 -6.67
C LEU A 113 7.96 4.56 -8.08
N ASP A 114 8.25 3.73 -9.07
CA ASP A 114 8.14 4.05 -10.50
C ASP A 114 7.12 3.16 -11.20
N ARG A 115 6.73 2.04 -10.59
CA ARG A 115 5.76 1.08 -11.12
C ARG A 115 4.61 0.93 -10.15
N GLY A 116 3.41 0.76 -10.69
CA GLY A 116 2.22 0.58 -9.87
C GLY A 116 0.95 0.52 -10.70
N PHE A 117 -0.13 0.11 -10.04
CA PHE A 117 -1.47 0.04 -10.59
C PHE A 117 -2.44 0.74 -9.65
N VAL A 118 -3.40 1.45 -10.22
CA VAL A 118 -4.60 1.90 -9.50
C VAL A 118 -5.81 1.17 -10.07
N HIS A 119 -6.70 0.76 -9.17
CA HIS A 119 -8.03 0.24 -9.47
C HIS A 119 -9.07 1.18 -8.87
N VAL A 120 -9.94 1.74 -9.70
CA VAL A 120 -11.08 2.55 -9.23
C VAL A 120 -12.15 1.60 -8.70
N ILE A 121 -12.65 1.86 -7.49
CA ILE A 121 -13.63 1.03 -6.79
C ILE A 121 -15.03 1.62 -7.00
N ASP A 122 -15.89 0.89 -7.71
CA ASP A 122 -17.27 1.34 -7.97
C ASP A 122 -18.23 0.99 -6.83
N ASP A 123 -18.17 -0.25 -6.34
CA ASP A 123 -19.03 -0.77 -5.27
C ASP A 123 -18.17 -1.08 -4.03
N GLU A 124 -17.98 -0.06 -3.19
CA GLU A 124 -17.20 -0.16 -1.96
C GLU A 124 -17.72 -1.22 -0.98
N SER A 125 -19.00 -1.62 -1.08
CA SER A 125 -19.59 -2.63 -0.19
C SER A 125 -19.06 -4.04 -0.47
N LYS A 126 -18.57 -4.26 -1.69
CA LYS A 126 -18.04 -5.55 -2.17
C LYS A 126 -16.52 -5.60 -2.19
N PHE A 127 -15.86 -4.44 -2.15
CA PHE A 127 -14.41 -4.39 -2.14
C PHE A 127 -13.83 -4.58 -0.73
N GLY A 128 -13.15 -5.69 -0.52
CA GLY A 128 -12.53 -6.00 0.78
C GLY A 128 -11.35 -5.08 1.09
N ALA A 129 -11.38 -4.39 2.23
CA ALA A 129 -10.28 -3.52 2.69
C ALA A 129 -8.92 -4.22 2.82
N GLY A 130 -8.91 -5.56 2.93
CA GLY A 130 -7.70 -6.38 2.98
C GLY A 130 -7.26 -6.96 1.64
N PHE A 131 -7.84 -6.50 0.51
CA PHE A 131 -7.56 -7.03 -0.83
C PHE A 131 -6.06 -7.12 -1.11
N GLY A 132 -5.33 -6.00 -0.99
CA GLY A 132 -3.90 -5.98 -1.33
C GLY A 132 -3.05 -6.90 -0.45
N LEU A 133 -3.34 -6.95 0.85
CA LEU A 133 -2.69 -7.89 1.78
C LEU A 133 -2.96 -9.34 1.40
N ASN A 134 -4.17 -9.68 0.98
CA ASN A 134 -4.52 -11.03 0.58
C ASN A 134 -3.80 -11.46 -0.70
N VAL A 135 -3.69 -10.56 -1.69
CA VAL A 135 -2.88 -10.79 -2.88
C VAL A 135 -1.43 -11.09 -2.47
N LEU A 136 -0.84 -10.23 -1.63
CA LEU A 136 0.57 -10.37 -1.23
C LEU A 136 0.84 -11.64 -0.41
N ARG A 137 -0.09 -12.04 0.47
CA ARG A 137 -0.03 -13.33 1.19
C ARG A 137 0.00 -14.51 0.21
N GLY A 138 -0.78 -14.43 -0.86
CA GLY A 138 -0.75 -15.41 -1.95
C GLY A 138 0.60 -15.46 -2.66
N VAL A 139 1.19 -14.30 -2.98
CA VAL A 139 2.53 -14.24 -3.61
C VAL A 139 3.61 -14.83 -2.70
N LEU A 140 3.53 -14.54 -1.38
CA LEU A 140 4.43 -15.05 -0.36
C LEU A 140 4.20 -16.53 -0.02
N ARG A 141 3.15 -17.17 -0.54
CA ARG A 141 2.75 -18.56 -0.24
C ARG A 141 2.59 -18.80 1.26
N LEU A 142 2.06 -17.81 1.97
CA LEU A 142 1.79 -17.97 3.40
C LEU A 142 0.65 -18.96 3.63
N PRO A 143 0.64 -19.71 4.74
CA PRO A 143 -0.42 -20.65 5.06
C PRO A 143 -1.81 -19.99 5.02
N GLY A 144 -2.82 -20.73 4.54
CA GLY A 144 -4.20 -20.22 4.46
C GLY A 144 -4.77 -19.78 5.81
N GLU A 145 -4.25 -20.31 6.92
CA GLU A 145 -4.58 -19.85 8.27
C GLU A 145 -4.30 -18.35 8.48
N ASP A 146 -3.27 -17.80 7.82
CA ASP A 146 -2.90 -16.38 7.91
C ASP A 146 -3.76 -15.48 6.99
N MET A 147 -4.52 -16.07 6.07
CA MET A 147 -5.45 -15.36 5.18
C MET A 147 -6.70 -14.87 5.93
N HIS A 148 -7.22 -15.70 6.83
CA HIS A 148 -8.43 -15.42 7.62
C HIS A 148 -8.14 -15.02 9.08
N ARG A 149 -6.86 -15.00 9.46
CA ARG A 149 -6.46 -14.57 10.80
C ARG A 149 -6.78 -13.09 10.98
N ARG A 150 -7.69 -12.79 11.91
CA ARG A 150 -7.75 -11.44 12.51
C ARG A 150 -6.33 -11.11 13.02
N ARG A 151 -5.88 -9.85 12.84
CA ARG A 151 -4.59 -9.39 13.37
C ARG A 151 -4.46 -9.93 14.81
N ARG A 152 -3.52 -10.84 15.05
CA ARG A 152 -3.29 -11.37 16.39
C ARG A 152 -2.90 -10.18 17.24
N HIS A 153 -3.60 -9.98 18.35
CA HIS A 153 -3.19 -8.96 19.31
C HIS A 153 -1.88 -9.43 19.93
N GLU A 154 -0.77 -8.83 19.50
CA GLU A 154 0.53 -9.06 20.12
C GLU A 154 0.56 -8.41 21.51
N SER A 155 1.39 -8.93 22.41
CA SER A 155 1.60 -8.28 23.70
C SER A 155 2.20 -6.88 23.49
N MET A 156 1.90 -5.96 24.40
CA MET A 156 2.50 -4.62 24.38
C MET A 156 4.03 -4.68 24.41
N ASP A 157 4.61 -5.67 25.08
CA ASP A 157 6.06 -5.84 25.16
C ASP A 157 6.66 -6.26 23.81
N ASN A 158 6.01 -7.17 23.08
CA ASN A 158 6.45 -7.54 21.73
C ASN A 158 6.36 -6.35 20.76
N GLN A 159 5.28 -5.56 20.84
CA GLN A 159 5.14 -4.35 20.03
C GLN A 159 6.24 -3.34 20.32
N LYS A 160 6.57 -3.10 21.59
CA LYS A 160 7.69 -2.22 21.99
C LYS A 160 9.02 -2.71 21.45
N GLN A 161 9.29 -4.02 21.51
CA GLN A 161 10.51 -4.61 20.96
C GLN A 161 10.58 -4.47 19.44
N ALA A 162 9.47 -4.70 18.73
CA ALA A 162 9.40 -4.53 17.29
C ALA A 162 9.67 -3.06 16.87
N VAL A 163 9.07 -2.10 17.58
CA VAL A 163 9.32 -0.67 17.35
C VAL A 163 10.78 -0.32 17.63
N ALA A 164 11.36 -0.79 18.74
CA ALA A 164 12.77 -0.52 19.05
C ALA A 164 13.73 -1.09 18.00
N GLY A 165 13.44 -2.30 17.49
CA GLY A 165 14.19 -2.90 16.38
C GLY A 165 14.09 -2.06 15.10
N PHE A 166 12.87 -1.67 14.72
CA PHE A 166 12.65 -0.82 13.55
C PHE A 166 13.36 0.54 13.68
N MET A 167 13.28 1.20 14.84
CA MET A 167 13.91 2.51 15.05
C MET A 167 15.43 2.44 14.88
N LYS A 168 16.06 1.35 15.34
CA LYS A 168 17.50 1.12 15.14
C LYS A 168 17.86 0.98 13.66
N ASP A 169 17.04 0.26 12.89
CA ASP A 169 17.24 0.09 11.45
C ASP A 169 16.96 1.39 10.68
N TRP A 170 15.97 2.17 11.13
CA TRP A 170 15.53 3.43 10.51
C TRP A 170 16.50 4.59 10.74
N GLU A 171 17.16 4.63 11.90
CA GLU A 171 18.00 5.74 12.35
C GLU A 171 19.00 6.28 11.30
N PRO A 172 19.72 5.46 10.51
CA PRO A 172 20.62 5.94 9.46
C PRO A 172 19.92 6.55 8.23
N PHE A 173 18.63 6.27 8.04
CA PHE A 173 17.82 6.69 6.91
C PHE A 173 16.80 7.77 7.26
N ASP A 174 16.75 8.14 8.54
CA ASP A 174 15.82 9.12 9.07
C ASP A 174 16.12 10.53 8.55
N TRP A 175 15.46 10.88 7.45
CA TRP A 175 15.68 12.14 6.75
C TRP A 175 15.14 13.34 7.52
N THR A 176 14.20 13.15 8.46
CA THR A 176 13.59 14.26 9.21
C THR A 176 14.57 14.92 10.16
N LYS A 177 15.67 14.25 10.52
CA LYS A 177 16.77 14.84 11.31
C LYS A 177 17.50 15.97 10.59
N GLN A 178 17.30 16.12 9.28
CA GLN A 178 17.88 17.20 8.46
C GLN A 178 16.94 18.39 8.29
N LEU A 179 15.73 18.33 8.86
CA LEU A 179 14.73 19.41 8.83
C LEU A 179 14.85 20.38 10.01
N GLU A 180 15.74 20.10 10.96
CA GLU A 180 16.05 20.96 12.12
C GLU A 180 17.15 21.98 11.81
#